data_AF-A0A838V8T7-F1
#
_entry.id   AF-A0A838V8T7-F1
#
_cell.length_a   1.000
_cell.length_b   1.000
_cell.length_c   1.000
_cell.angle_alpha   90.00
_cell.angle_beta   90.00
_cell.angle_gamma   90.00
#
_symmetry.space_group_name_H-M   'P 1'
#
loop_
_entity.id
_entity.type
_entity.pdbx_description
1 polymer ?
#
loop_
_entity_poly.entity_id
_entity_poly.type
_entity_poly.pdbx_seq_one_letter_code
_entity_poly.pdbx_strand_id
1 'polypeptide(L)'
;MSIDHVQRARTAWPFLVDRASNGLPPYTYREICTEIGLHWRSARYFLGIIQRHCSANGLPPLQFLAVNAASRLPGHGCVGAPGSHTAHQSALRAIRAYPWPTIAQF
;
A
#
# COMPACT_ATOMS: atom_id res chain seq x y z
N MET A 1 22.23 -6.56 12.76
CA MET A 1 20.97 -7.23 12.35
C MET A 1 20.53 -6.69 11.00
N SER A 2 20.31 -7.57 10.02
CA SER A 2 19.79 -7.18 8.71
C SER A 2 18.33 -6.77 8.81
N ILE A 3 17.96 -5.65 8.18
CA ILE A 3 16.56 -5.22 8.12
C ILE A 3 15.82 -6.12 7.13
N ASP A 4 14.82 -6.85 7.61
CA ASP A 4 13.93 -7.63 6.75
C ASP A 4 12.73 -6.78 6.30
N HIS A 5 12.79 -6.34 5.04
CA HIS A 5 11.70 -5.58 4.44
C HIS A 5 10.54 -6.46 3.95
N VAL A 6 10.78 -7.74 3.67
CA VAL A 6 9.74 -8.70 3.28
C VAL A 6 8.84 -8.96 4.47
N GLN A 7 9.42 -9.21 5.64
CA GLN A 7 8.65 -9.38 6.87
C GLN A 7 7.80 -8.14 7.16
N ARG A 8 8.35 -6.93 7.03
CA ARG A 8 7.58 -5.68 7.19
C ARG A 8 6.42 -5.57 6.20
N ALA A 9 6.61 -6.02 4.96
CA ALA A 9 5.55 -6.03 3.94
C ALA A 9 4.45 -7.04 4.28
N ARG A 10 4.82 -8.23 4.76
CA ARG A 10 3.86 -9.23 5.26
C ARG A 10 3.06 -8.70 6.46
N THR A 11 3.71 -7.97 7.38
CA THR A 11 3.04 -7.34 8.51
C THR A 11 2.09 -6.22 8.08
N ALA A 12 2.46 -5.40 7.08
CA ALA A 12 1.62 -4.30 6.58
C ALA A 12 0.43 -4.76 5.73
N TRP A 13 0.57 -5.89 5.03
CA TRP A 13 -0.42 -6.44 4.11
C TRP A 13 -1.86 -6.52 4.67
N PRO A 14 -2.11 -7.19 5.83
CA PRO A 14 -3.47 -7.33 6.35
C PRO A 14 -4.14 -5.98 6.65
N PHE A 15 -3.38 -4.96 7.07
CA PHE A 15 -3.94 -3.62 7.30
C PHE A 15 -4.40 -2.96 6.00
N LEU A 16 -3.64 -3.11 4.91
CA LEU A 16 -4.04 -2.59 3.60
C LEU A 16 -5.25 -3.35 3.05
N VAL A 17 -5.27 -4.67 3.21
CA VAL A 17 -6.40 -5.51 2.81
C VAL A 17 -7.66 -5.15 3.58
N ASP A 18 -7.58 -4.99 4.89
CA ASP A 18 -8.69 -4.53 5.73
C ASP A 18 -9.23 -3.18 5.23
N ARG A 19 -8.34 -2.24 4.93
CA ARG A 19 -8.71 -0.93 4.38
C ARG A 19 -9.42 -1.03 3.02
N ALA A 20 -8.98 -1.97 2.17
CA ALA A 20 -9.61 -2.25 0.89
C ALA A 20 -11.03 -2.81 1.12
N SER A 21 -11.15 -3.87 1.91
CA SER A 21 -12.41 -4.59 2.16
C SER A 21 -13.46 -3.73 2.85
N ASN A 22 -13.05 -2.87 3.80
CA ASN A 22 -13.96 -1.99 4.54
C ASN A 22 -14.23 -0.65 3.83
N GLY A 23 -13.65 -0.40 2.65
CA GLY A 23 -13.86 0.83 1.91
C GLY A 23 -13.32 2.10 2.61
N LEU A 24 -12.41 1.93 3.57
CA LEU A 24 -11.90 3.01 4.41
C LEU A 24 -10.92 3.92 3.64
N PRO A 25 -10.69 5.17 4.11
CA PRO A 25 -9.76 6.10 3.46
C PRO A 25 -8.32 5.56 3.47
N PRO A 26 -7.51 5.78 2.42
CA PRO A 26 -6.10 5.39 2.41
C PRO A 26 -5.34 5.87 3.65
N TYR A 27 -4.45 5.05 4.16
CA TYR A 27 -3.51 5.42 5.22
C TYR A 27 -2.55 6.49 4.72
N THR A 28 -2.15 7.41 5.58
CA THR A 28 -0.91 8.16 5.36
C THR A 28 0.29 7.25 5.61
N TYR A 29 1.45 7.58 5.05
CA TYR A 29 2.70 6.85 5.34
C TYR A 29 3.03 6.80 6.83
N ARG A 30 2.65 7.82 7.59
CA ARG A 30 2.81 7.84 9.05
C ARG A 30 1.90 6.80 9.69
N GLU A 31 0.61 6.81 9.37
CA GLU A 31 -0.38 5.90 9.96
C GLU A 31 -0.01 4.44 9.73
N ILE A 32 0.20 4.01 8.47
CA ILE A 32 0.54 2.61 8.18
C ILE A 32 1.85 2.17 8.84
N CYS A 33 2.82 3.08 8.98
CA CYS A 33 4.06 2.76 9.69
C CYS A 33 3.83 2.64 11.20
N THR A 34 2.97 3.47 11.79
CA THR A 34 2.59 3.38 13.21
C THR A 34 1.94 2.04 13.51
N GLU A 35 1.02 1.56 12.66
CA GLU A 35 0.34 0.25 12.83
C GLU A 35 1.33 -0.93 12.96
N ILE A 36 2.47 -0.84 12.28
CA ILE A 36 3.49 -1.89 12.25
C ILE A 36 4.74 -1.53 13.07
N GLY A 37 4.68 -0.51 13.92
CA GLY A 37 5.76 -0.13 14.84
C GLY A 37 7.01 0.45 14.17
N LEU A 38 6.87 1.11 13.02
CA LEU A 38 7.96 1.67 12.24
C LEU A 38 7.94 3.20 12.16
N HIS A 39 9.12 3.79 11.92
CA HIS A 39 9.23 5.19 11.54
C HIS A 39 8.74 5.39 10.09
N TRP A 40 7.97 6.47 9.83
CA TRP A 40 7.31 6.77 8.55
C TRP A 40 8.22 6.72 7.31
N ARG A 41 9.52 7.03 7.45
CA ARG A 41 10.51 6.92 6.35
C ARG A 41 10.70 5.49 5.85
N SER A 42 10.29 4.49 6.64
CA SER A 42 10.37 3.08 6.28
C SER A 42 9.31 2.65 5.26
N ALA A 43 8.25 3.46 5.08
CA ALA A 43 7.12 3.17 4.19
C ALA A 43 7.57 2.73 2.80
N ARG A 44 8.53 3.45 2.21
CA ARG A 44 9.02 3.21 0.85
C ARG A 44 9.50 1.77 0.62
N TYR A 45 10.09 1.14 1.65
CA TYR A 45 10.74 -0.16 1.46
C TYR A 45 9.74 -1.31 1.39
N PHE A 46 8.80 -1.38 2.36
CA PHE A 46 7.81 -2.45 2.36
C PHE A 46 6.71 -2.23 1.32
N LEU A 47 6.30 -0.97 1.10
CA LEU A 47 5.34 -0.65 0.02
C LEU A 47 5.94 -0.95 -1.36
N GLY A 48 7.26 -0.79 -1.52
CA GLY A 48 7.96 -1.17 -2.74
C GLY A 48 7.92 -2.69 -3.00
N ILE A 49 7.95 -3.52 -1.96
CA ILE A 49 7.80 -4.98 -2.09
C ILE A 49 6.39 -5.34 -2.53
N ILE A 50 5.38 -4.78 -1.86
CA ILE A 50 3.96 -4.98 -2.20
C ILE A 50 3.71 -4.54 -3.64
N GLN A 51 4.20 -3.36 -4.04
CA GLN A 51 4.09 -2.86 -5.40
C GLN A 51 4.69 -3.83 -6.42
N ARG A 52 5.91 -4.33 -6.18
CA ARG A 52 6.55 -5.29 -7.09
C ARG A 52 5.76 -6.57 -7.18
N HIS A 53 5.24 -7.08 -6.07
CA HIS A 53 4.41 -8.28 -6.06
C HIS A 53 3.12 -8.08 -6.86
N CYS A 54 2.39 -6.98 -6.62
CA CYS A 54 1.17 -6.68 -7.36
C CYS A 54 1.46 -6.53 -8.86
N SER A 55 2.51 -5.79 -9.22
CA SER A 55 2.90 -5.60 -10.62
C SER A 55 3.30 -6.91 -11.31
N ALA A 56 4.07 -7.77 -10.64
CA ALA A 56 4.55 -9.03 -11.21
C ALA A 56 3.42 -10.05 -11.44
N ASN A 57 2.34 -9.97 -10.65
CA ASN A 57 1.20 -10.87 -10.72
C ASN A 57 -0.04 -10.25 -11.40
N GLY A 58 0.08 -9.06 -11.99
CA GLY A 58 -1.04 -8.37 -12.64
C GLY A 58 -2.18 -7.98 -11.69
N LEU A 59 -1.88 -7.84 -10.40
CA LEU A 59 -2.87 -7.48 -9.38
C LEU A 59 -3.07 -5.95 -9.33
N PRO A 60 -4.23 -5.47 -8.84
CA PRO A 60 -4.41 -4.05 -8.59
C PRO A 60 -3.35 -3.52 -7.61
N PRO A 61 -2.96 -2.24 -7.70
CA PRO A 61 -1.82 -1.70 -6.95
C PRO A 61 -2.18 -1.44 -5.47
N LEU A 62 -2.19 -2.47 -4.63
CA LEU A 62 -2.60 -2.40 -3.22
C LEU A 62 -1.86 -1.29 -2.43
N GLN A 63 -0.61 -0.99 -2.79
CA GLN A 63 0.18 0.07 -2.18
C GLN A 63 -0.44 1.47 -2.33
N PHE A 64 -1.40 1.68 -3.24
CA PHE A 64 -2.12 2.96 -3.38
C PHE A 64 -3.05 3.27 -2.20
N LEU A 65 -3.29 2.30 -1.32
CA LEU A 65 -3.93 2.53 -0.02
C LEU A 65 -2.99 3.18 1.01
N ALA A 66 -1.75 3.50 0.64
CA ALA A 66 -0.83 4.33 1.41
C ALA A 66 -0.43 5.59 0.62
N VAL A 67 -0.68 6.76 1.20
CA VAL A 67 -0.55 8.06 0.53
C VAL A 67 0.31 9.05 1.32
N ASN A 68 0.74 10.10 0.63
CA ASN A 68 1.29 11.28 1.28
C ASN A 68 0.19 12.02 2.07
N ALA A 69 0.51 12.52 3.26
CA ALA A 69 -0.46 13.18 4.12
C ALA A 69 -0.99 14.49 3.54
N ALA A 70 -0.14 15.28 2.88
CA ALA A 70 -0.50 16.59 2.34
C ALA A 70 -1.27 16.47 1.01
N SER A 71 -0.75 15.70 0.04
CA SER A 71 -1.41 15.58 -1.27
C SER A 71 -2.53 14.54 -1.29
N ARG A 72 -2.61 13.65 -0.29
CA ARG A 72 -3.54 12.50 -0.27
C ARG A 72 -3.43 11.59 -1.50
N LEU A 73 -2.31 11.67 -2.21
CA LEU A 73 -1.95 10.83 -3.35
C LEU A 73 -0.73 9.96 -3.02
N PRO A 74 -0.53 8.83 -3.71
CA PRO A 74 0.73 8.11 -3.65
C PRO A 74 1.89 9.04 -4.03
N GLY A 75 2.94 9.06 -3.23
CA GLY A 75 4.12 9.89 -3.46
C GLY A 75 5.00 9.37 -4.60
N HIS A 76 6.00 10.17 -4.99
CA HIS A 76 6.88 9.92 -6.14
C HIS A 76 7.57 8.54 -6.16
N GLY A 77 7.75 7.89 -5.01
CA GLY A 77 8.35 6.55 -4.93
C GLY A 77 7.43 5.42 -5.41
N CYS A 78 6.18 5.71 -5.74
CA CYS A 78 5.20 4.73 -6.18
C CYS A 78 5.15 4.68 -7.71
N VAL A 79 5.51 3.53 -8.29
CA VAL A 79 5.51 3.33 -9.75
C VAL A 79 4.07 3.20 -10.23
N GLY A 80 3.74 3.91 -11.31
CA GLY A 80 2.37 4.01 -11.82
C GLY A 80 1.47 4.88 -10.96
N ALA A 81 2.04 5.67 -10.02
CA ALA A 81 1.27 6.57 -9.18
C ALA A 81 0.36 7.47 -10.03
N PRO A 82 -0.92 7.58 -9.67
CA PRO A 82 -1.86 8.42 -10.38
C PRO A 82 -1.47 9.88 -10.22
N GLY A 83 -1.28 10.59 -11.34
CA GLY A 83 -0.97 12.02 -11.34
C GLY A 83 -2.15 12.91 -10.92
N SER A 84 -3.32 12.34 -10.65
CA SER A 84 -4.53 13.05 -10.24
C SER A 84 -5.38 12.26 -9.25
N HIS A 85 -6.21 12.97 -8.48
CA HIS A 85 -7.18 12.35 -7.56
C HIS A 85 -8.17 11.44 -8.29
N THR A 86 -8.61 11.80 -9.49
CA THR A 86 -9.53 10.98 -10.28
C THR A 86 -8.91 9.63 -10.65
N ALA A 87 -7.67 9.64 -11.12
CA ALA A 87 -6.96 8.40 -11.44
C ALA A 87 -6.72 7.54 -10.18
N HIS A 88 -6.44 8.18 -9.03
CA HIS A 88 -6.31 7.48 -7.76
C HIS A 88 -7.61 6.83 -7.30
N GLN A 89 -8.74 7.53 -7.42
CA GLN A 89 -10.06 6.99 -7.11
C GLN A 89 -10.41 5.80 -7.99
N SER A 90 -10.12 5.85 -9.30
CA SER A 90 -10.31 4.71 -10.20
C SER A 90 -9.48 3.49 -9.79
N ALA A 91 -8.22 3.70 -9.41
CA ALA A 91 -7.38 2.62 -8.91
C ALA A 91 -7.89 2.05 -7.57
N LEU A 92 -8.36 2.89 -6.65
CA LEU A 92 -8.97 2.45 -5.40
C LEU A 92 -10.23 1.61 -5.64
N ARG A 93 -11.03 1.92 -6.67
CA ARG A 93 -12.19 1.07 -7.04
C ARG A 93 -11.74 -0.32 -7.47
N ALA A 94 -10.71 -0.42 -8.31
CA ALA A 94 -10.17 -1.71 -8.74
C ALA A 94 -9.60 -2.52 -7.57
N ILE A 95 -8.87 -1.84 -6.65
CA ILE A 95 -8.35 -2.47 -5.43
C ILE A 95 -9.50 -3.00 -4.56
N ARG A 96 -10.56 -2.22 -4.34
CA ARG A 96 -11.69 -2.60 -3.48
C ARG A 96 -12.57 -3.70 -4.08
N ALA A 97 -12.60 -3.82 -5.41
CA ALA A 97 -13.35 -4.88 -6.10
C ALA A 97 -12.60 -6.22 -6.12
N TYR A 98 -11.29 -6.22 -5.83
CA TYR A 98 -10.47 -7.43 -5.89
C TYR A 98 -10.56 -8.24 -4.57
N PRO A 99 -10.75 -9.56 -4.63
CA PRO A 99 -10.85 -10.42 -3.44
C PRO A 99 -9.46 -10.71 -2.87
N TRP A 100 -8.94 -9.78 -2.07
CA TRP A 100 -7.60 -9.89 -1.50
C TRP A 100 -7.48 -11.06 -0.50
N PRO A 101 -6.41 -11.85 -0.55
CA PRO A 101 -6.10 -12.80 0.52
C PRO A 101 -5.66 -12.04 1.78
N THR A 102 -6.09 -12.49 2.96
CA THR A 102 -5.70 -11.87 4.24
C THR A 102 -4.20 -11.99 4.51
N ILE A 103 -3.55 -13.00 3.94
CA ILE A 103 -2.12 -13.28 4.09
C ILE A 103 -1.41 -12.97 2.78
N ALA A 104 -0.26 -12.29 2.86
CA ALA A 104 0.60 -12.02 1.72
C ALA A 104 1.16 -13.32 1.11
N GLN A 105 1.18 -13.40 -0.23
CA GLN A 105 1.59 -14.60 -0.98
C GLN A 105 3.04 -14.54 -1.49
N PHE A 106 3.93 -13.89 -0.74
CA PHE A 106 5.37 -13.77 -1.03
C PHE A 106 6.17 -13.88 0.26
#